data_AF-A0A962GD36-F1
#
_entry.id   AF-A0A962GD36-F1
#
_cell.length_a   1.000
_cell.length_b   1.000
_cell.length_c   1.000
_cell.angle_alpha   90.00
_cell.angle_beta   90.00
_cell.angle_gamma   90.00
#
_symmetry.space_group_name_H-M   'P 1'
#
loop_
_entity.id
_entity.type
_entity.pdbx_description
1 polymer ?
#
loop_
_entity_poly.entity_id
_entity_poly.type
_entity_poly.pdbx_seq_one_letter_code
_entity_poly.pdbx_strand_id
1 'polypeptide(L)' 'MLVHVPDVLDALELAQCRERLADARWLDGRKTAGYQSAQAKNNGQLDEDDPLARELGALVCAALTRN' A
#
# COMPACT_ATOMS: atom_id res chain seq x y z
N MET A 1 7.06 -19.14 -9.74
CA MET A 1 6.14 -18.70 -10.82
C MET A 1 5.20 -17.68 -10.22
N LEU A 2 5.03 -16.51 -10.85
CA LEU A 2 4.14 -15.43 -10.39
C LEU A 2 2.93 -15.37 -11.32
N VAL A 3 1.77 -14.95 -10.80
CA VAL A 3 0.52 -14.80 -11.54
C VAL A 3 0.09 -13.33 -11.50
N HIS A 4 -0.46 -12.82 -12.60
CA HIS A 4 -1.09 -11.51 -12.65
C HIS A 4 -2.60 -11.64 -12.44
N VAL A 5 -3.15 -10.81 -11.57
CA VAL A 5 -4.59 -10.59 -11.42
C VAL A 5 -4.88 -9.18 -11.95
N PRO A 6 -5.34 -9.04 -13.20
CA PRO A 6 -5.63 -7.73 -13.78
C PRO A 6 -6.89 -7.12 -13.13
N ASP A 7 -7.02 -5.81 -13.24
CA ASP A 7 -8.27 -5.08 -12.95
C ASP A 7 -8.86 -5.29 -11.55
N VAL A 8 -8.00 -5.56 -10.55
CA VAL A 8 -8.42 -5.73 -9.15
C VAL A 8 -9.21 -4.53 -8.65
N LEU A 9 -8.66 -3.33 -8.87
CA LEU A 9 -9.31 -2.06 -8.57
C LEU A 9 -9.92 -1.50 -9.84
N ASP A 10 -11.14 -0.98 -9.75
CA ASP A 10 -11.69 -0.19 -10.84
C ASP A 10 -11.05 1.21 -10.90
N ALA A 11 -11.39 1.97 -11.95
CA ALA A 11 -10.79 3.29 -12.18
C ALA A 11 -11.12 4.31 -11.06
N LEU A 12 -12.30 4.21 -10.44
CA LEU A 12 -12.73 5.10 -9.38
C LEU A 12 -12.01 4.78 -8.08
N GLU A 13 -11.95 3.50 -7.71
CA GLU A 13 -11.21 3.02 -6.55
C GLU A 13 -9.72 3.35 -6.65
N LEU A 14 -9.11 3.14 -7.83
CA LEU A 14 -7.72 3.49 -8.07
C LEU A 14 -7.48 5.00 -7.92
N ALA A 15 -8.38 5.84 -8.44
CA ALA A 15 -8.29 7.29 -8.29
C ALA A 15 -8.39 7.71 -6.82
N GLN A 16 -9.35 7.16 -6.08
CA GLN A 16 -9.54 7.42 -4.65
C GLN A 16 -8.30 7.03 -3.83
N CYS A 17 -7.71 5.86 -4.09
CA CYS A 17 -6.46 5.45 -3.43
C CYS A 17 -5.35 6.46 -3.69
N ARG A 18 -5.17 6.89 -4.95
CA ARG A 18 -4.10 7.82 -5.34
C ARG A 18 -4.26 9.19 -4.71
N GLU A 19 -5.46 9.76 -4.74
CA GLU A 19 -5.75 11.06 -4.14
C GLU A 19 -5.39 11.06 -2.65
N ARG A 20 -5.86 10.06 -1.92
CA ARG A 20 -5.62 10.00 -0.47
C ARG A 20 -4.18 9.68 -0.10
N LEU A 21 -3.49 8.88 -0.92
CA LEU A 21 -2.07 8.60 -0.73
C LEU A 21 -1.18 9.80 -1.06
N ALA A 22 -1.64 10.75 -1.88
CA ALA A 22 -0.89 11.96 -2.21
C ALA A 22 -0.72 12.86 -0.98
N ASP A 23 -1.73 12.93 -0.12
CA ASP A 23 -1.73 13.72 1.12
C ASP A 23 -1.24 12.94 2.36
N ALA A 24 -0.92 11.66 2.19
CA ALA A 24 -0.50 10.79 3.28
C ALA A 24 0.88 11.15 3.83
N ARG A 25 1.11 10.84 5.11
CA ARG A 25 2.42 10.99 5.73
C ARG A 25 3.30 9.78 5.42
N TRP A 26 4.14 9.92 4.39
CA TRP A 26 5.14 8.91 4.06
C TRP A 26 6.34 8.96 5.03
N LEU A 27 6.71 7.81 5.58
CA LEU A 27 7.83 7.60 6.48
C LEU A 27 8.94 6.79 5.79
N ASP A 28 10.18 6.92 6.26
CA ASP A 28 11.30 6.10 5.76
C ASP A 28 11.03 4.61 6.05
N GLY A 29 11.00 3.83 4.96
CA GLY A 29 10.79 2.40 4.96
C GLY A 29 11.76 1.60 5.80
N ARG A 30 12.98 2.11 6.02
CA ARG A 30 14.02 1.45 6.84
C ARG A 30 13.57 1.21 8.27
N LYS A 31 12.63 2.00 8.80
CA LYS A 31 12.12 1.85 10.18
C LYS A 31 11.45 0.50 10.44
N THR A 32 10.89 -0.14 9.43
CA THR A 32 10.27 -1.48 9.55
C THR A 32 11.15 -2.60 8.99
N ALA A 33 12.35 -2.27 8.51
CA ALA A 33 13.26 -3.27 7.98
C ALA A 33 14.10 -3.88 9.10
N GLY A 34 14.27 -5.21 9.07
CA GLY A 34 15.30 -5.87 9.86
C GLY A 34 16.71 -5.36 9.47
N TYR A 35 17.69 -5.58 10.34
CA TYR A 35 19.04 -5.00 10.25
C TYR A 35 19.70 -5.10 8.87
N GLN A 36 19.61 -6.27 8.22
CA GLN A 36 20.19 -6.48 6.88
C GLN A 36 19.42 -5.73 5.81
N SER A 37 18.09 -5.83 5.83
CA SER A 37 17.22 -5.20 4.83
C SER A 37 17.24 -3.68 4.91
N ALA A 38 17.47 -3.10 6.10
CA ALA A 38 17.55 -1.65 6.29
C ALA A 38 18.70 -1.00 5.48
N GLN A 39 19.76 -1.75 5.18
CA GLN A 39 20.89 -1.25 4.38
C GLN A 39 20.53 -1.06 2.90
N ALA A 40 19.59 -1.87 2.38
CA ALA A 40 19.20 -1.83 0.97
C ALA A 40 17.82 -1.18 0.74
N LYS A 41 16.95 -1.12 1.77
CA LYS A 41 15.60 -0.56 1.65
C LYS A 41 15.68 0.96 1.48
N ASN A 42 15.12 1.47 0.38
CA ASN A 42 15.09 2.89 0.06
C ASN A 42 13.74 3.27 -0.54
N ASN A 43 12.70 3.33 0.29
CA ASN A 43 11.34 3.68 -0.11
C ASN A 43 10.62 4.47 0.99
N GLY A 44 9.51 5.11 0.62
CA GLY A 44 8.51 5.59 1.57
C GLY A 44 7.51 4.48 1.90
N GLN A 45 6.96 4.51 3.10
CA GLN A 45 5.80 3.72 3.51
C GLN A 45 4.92 4.50 4.47
N LEU A 46 3.63 4.18 4.54
CA LEU A 46 2.78 4.64 5.63
C LEU A 46 3.14 3.89 6.92
N ASP A 47 2.75 4.44 8.06
CA ASP A 47 2.83 3.75 9.34
C ASP A 47 1.89 2.53 9.37
N GLU A 48 2.24 1.48 10.11
CA GLU A 48 1.41 0.27 10.22
C GLU A 48 0.08 0.52 10.94
N ASP A 49 0.07 1.52 11.84
CA ASP A 49 -1.11 1.94 12.57
C ASP A 49 -1.84 3.11 11.92
N ASP A 50 -1.39 3.57 10.75
CA ASP A 50 -2.04 4.65 10.01
C ASP A 50 -3.49 4.25 9.65
N PRO A 51 -4.51 5.01 10.11
CA PRO A 51 -5.89 4.74 9.77
C PRO A 51 -6.14 4.70 8.26
N LEU A 52 -5.43 5.51 7.48
CA LEU A 52 -5.50 5.52 6.03
C LEU A 52 -4.98 4.21 5.43
N ALA A 53 -3.85 3.70 5.96
CA ALA A 53 -3.29 2.43 5.50
C ALA A 53 -4.26 1.26 5.74
N ARG A 54 -4.91 1.24 6.92
CA ARG A 54 -5.93 0.24 7.26
C ARG A 54 -7.15 0.32 6.34
N GLU A 55 -7.63 1.53 6.07
CA GLU A 55 -8.79 1.75 5.23
C GLU A 55 -8.54 1.34 3.77
N LEU A 56 -7.44 1.82 3.17
CA LEU A 56 -7.09 1.46 1.79
C LEU A 56 -6.75 -0.04 1.66
N GLY A 57 -6.13 -0.62 2.69
CA GLY A 57 -5.88 -2.07 2.75
C GLY A 57 -7.18 -2.87 2.73
N ALA A 58 -8.20 -2.46 3.51
CA ALA A 58 -9.50 -3.09 3.50
C ALA A 58 -10.18 -3.02 2.12
N LEU A 59 -10.08 -1.87 1.44
CA LEU A 59 -10.58 -1.70 0.07
C LEU A 59 -9.91 -2.69 -0.90
N VAL A 60 -8.58 -2.79 -0.88
CA VAL A 60 -7.82 -3.71 -1.75
C VAL A 60 -8.17 -5.17 -1.46
N CYS A 61 -8.31 -5.56 -0.19
CA CYS A 61 -8.71 -6.92 0.19
C CYS A 61 -10.13 -7.26 -0.28
N ALA A 62 -11.08 -6.33 -0.12
CA ALA A 62 -12.44 -6.50 -0.64
C ALA A 62 -12.43 -6.62 -2.17
N ALA A 63 -11.56 -5.87 -2.84
CA ALA A 63 -11.38 -5.90 -4.28
C ALA A 63 -10.82 -7.22 -4.80
N LEU A 64 -9.79 -7.75 -4.16
CA LEU A 64 -9.26 -9.06 -4.47
C LEU A 64 -10.27 -10.19 -4.24
N THR A 65 -11.18 -10.04 -3.27
CA THR A 65 -12.16 -11.09 -2.91
C THR A 65 -13.30 -11.22 -3.94
N ARG A 66 -13.59 -10.16 -4.69
CA ARG A 66 -14.66 -10.13 -5.71
C ARG A 66 -14.17 -10.40 -7.15
N ASN A 67 -12.87 -10.62 -7.34
CA ASN A 67 -12.26 -10.99 -8.62
C ASN A 67 -12.11 -12.52 -8.72
#